data_AF-A0A327Y5K3-F1
#
_entry.id   AF-A0A327Y5K3-F1
#
_cell.length_a   1.000
_cell.length_b   1.000
_cell.length_c   1.000
_cell.angle_alpha   90.00
_cell.angle_beta   90.00
_cell.angle_gamma   90.00
#
_symmetry.space_group_name_H-M   'P 1'
#
loop_
_entity.id
_entity.type
_entity.pdbx_description
1 polymer ?
#
loop_
_entity_poly.entity_id
_entity_poly.type
_entity_poly.pdbx_seq_one_letter_code
_entity_poly.pdbx_strand_id
1 'polypeptide(L)' 'MVQIRSKNMGYPGSCSNAHVDEMAANAGQDPYTSTNPRETSVEEMKKLYIAAFYGLDVNF' A
#
# COMPACT_ATOMS: atom_id res chain seq x y z
N MET A 1 1.02 -17.06 -1.28
CA MET A 1 -0.11 -16.11 -1.19
C MET A 1 -0.05 -15.47 0.19
N VAL A 2 0.54 -14.29 0.32
CA VAL A 2 0.63 -13.59 1.60
C VAL A 2 -0.71 -12.88 1.82
N GLN A 3 -1.50 -13.36 2.78
CA GLN A 3 -2.80 -12.77 3.09
C GLN A 3 -2.59 -11.62 4.09
N ILE A 4 -2.46 -10.40 3.57
CA ILE A 4 -2.38 -9.18 4.37
C ILE A 4 -3.81 -8.90 4.90
N ARG A 5 -4.15 -9.39 6.09
CA ARG A 5 -5.45 -9.11 6.74
C ARG A 5 -5.27 -8.14 7.91
N SER A 6 -5.32 -6.84 7.63
CA SER A 6 -5.45 -5.80 8.66
C SER A 6 -6.93 -5.59 9.03
N LYS A 7 -7.56 -6.61 9.63
CA LYS A 7 -8.93 -6.50 10.16
C LYS A 7 -8.90 -5.84 11.54
N ASN A 8 -8.81 -4.50 11.60
CA ASN A 8 -9.17 -3.60 12.73
C ASN A 8 -8.20 -2.42 12.90
N MET A 9 -8.02 -1.58 11.88
CA MET A 9 -7.62 -0.20 12.14
C MET A 9 -8.91 0.62 12.18
N GLY A 10 -9.31 1.09 13.36
CA GLY A 10 -10.56 1.81 13.63
C GLY A 10 -10.65 3.21 13.01
N TYR A 11 -10.15 3.39 11.78
CA TYR A 11 -10.21 4.63 11.03
C TYR A 11 -11.35 4.59 10.01
N PRO A 12 -12.20 5.63 9.94
CA PRO A 12 -13.22 5.74 8.91
C PRO A 12 -12.53 5.78 7.53
N GLY A 13 -13.12 5.11 6.54
CA GLY A 13 -12.52 4.89 5.20
C GLY A 13 -12.10 6.15 4.43
N SER A 14 -12.51 7.34 4.88
CA SER A 14 -12.07 8.63 4.34
C SER A 14 -10.65 9.02 4.72
N CYS A 15 -10.14 8.58 5.89
CA CYS A 15 -8.80 8.96 6.36
C CYS A 15 -7.67 8.27 5.58
N SER A 16 -7.93 7.09 5.00
CA SER A 16 -6.90 6.36 4.22
C SER A 16 -6.56 7.06 2.91
N ASN A 17 -7.55 7.65 2.22
CA ASN A 17 -7.33 8.24 0.90
C ASN A 17 -6.58 9.59 0.97
N ALA A 18 -6.66 10.30 2.09
CA ALA A 18 -6.03 11.62 2.23
C ALA A 18 -4.49 11.56 2.21
N HIS A 19 -3.90 10.43 2.63
CA HIS A 19 -2.45 10.28 2.76
C HIS A 19 -1.86 9.19 1.87
N VAL A 20 -2.68 8.40 1.17
CA VAL A 20 -2.18 7.28 0.35
C VAL A 20 -1.23 7.74 -0.74
N ASP A 21 -1.44 8.93 -1.28
CA ASP A 21 -0.58 9.50 -2.30
C ASP A 21 0.81 9.83 -1.78
N GLU A 22 0.88 10.47 -0.60
CA GLU A 22 2.14 10.82 0.06
C GLU A 22 2.88 9.57 0.54
N MET A 23 2.17 8.61 1.14
CA MET A 23 2.76 7.34 1.58
C MET A 23 3.39 6.58 0.40
N ALA A 24 2.69 6.50 -0.73
CA ALA A 24 3.19 5.80 -1.90
C ALA A 24 4.40 6.49 -2.55
N ALA A 25 4.41 7.83 -2.60
CA ALA A 25 5.55 8.59 -3.07
C ALA A 25 6.77 8.39 -2.15
N ASN A 26 6.57 8.48 -0.84
CA ASN A 26 7.63 8.32 0.17
C ASN A 26 8.18 6.89 0.18
N ALA A 27 7.33 5.88 -0.06
CA ALA A 27 7.77 4.50 -0.15
C ALA A 27 8.78 4.28 -1.29
N GLY A 28 8.66 5.01 -2.41
CA GLY A 28 9.66 4.98 -3.48
C GLY A 28 11.02 5.56 -3.07
N GLN A 29 11.07 6.39 -2.02
CA GLN A 29 12.29 7.00 -1.49
C GLN A 29 12.91 6.20 -0.35
N ASP A 30 12.21 5.18 0.15
CA ASP A 30 12.73 4.32 1.20
C ASP A 30 13.91 3.49 0.66
N PRO A 31 15.08 3.48 1.33
CA PRO A 31 16.27 2.80 0.84
C PRO A 31 16.07 1.29 0.68
N TYR A 32 15.15 0.68 1.44
CA TYR A 32 14.83 -0.73 1.33
C TYR A 32 14.01 -1.05 0.07
N THR A 33 13.28 -0.08 -0.49
CA THR A 33 12.52 -0.26 -1.74
C THR A 33 13.42 -0.65 -2.91
N SER A 34 14.65 -0.15 -2.95
CA SER A 34 15.64 -0.51 -3.98
C SER A 34 16.08 -1.98 -3.94
N THR A 35 15.88 -2.66 -2.80
CA THR A 35 16.22 -4.07 -2.61
C THR A 35 15.06 -5.01 -2.91
N ASN A 36 13.86 -4.48 -3.18
CA ASN A 36 12.69 -5.29 -3.47
C ASN A 36 12.89 -6.01 -4.81
N PRO A 37 12.73 -7.34 -4.91
CA PRO A 37 12.99 -8.11 -6.14
C PRO A 37 12.03 -7.75 -7.29
N ARG A 38 10.97 -7.00 -7.00
CA ARG A 38 10.03 -6.46 -7.98
C ARG A 38 10.08 -4.94 -7.91
N GLU A 39 10.44 -4.29 -9.02
CA GLU A 39 10.22 -2.85 -9.14
C GLU A 39 8.72 -2.54 -8.98
N THR A 40 8.43 -1.48 -8.23
CA THR A 40 7.05 -1.11 -7.89
C THR A 40 6.87 0.36 -8.20
N SER A 41 5.88 0.69 -9.03
CA SER A 41 5.54 2.09 -9.28
C SER A 41 4.78 2.70 -8.10
N VAL A 42 4.71 4.03 -8.04
CA VAL A 42 3.92 4.76 -7.03
C VAL A 42 2.45 4.34 -7.10
N GLU A 43 1.88 4.15 -8.29
CA GLU A 43 0.49 3.72 -8.50
C GLU A 43 0.25 2.29 -8.02
N GLU A 44 1.22 1.40 -8.25
CA GLU A 44 1.15 0.02 -7.76
C GLU A 44 1.24 -0.04 -6.23
N MET A 45 2.09 0.81 -5.64
CA MET A 45 2.18 0.92 -4.18
C MET A 45 0.87 1.45 -3.57
N LYS A 46 0.19 2.41 -4.22
CA LYS A 46 -1.15 2.85 -3.80
C LYS A 46 -2.17 1.71 -3.83
N LYS A 47 -2.17 0.91 -4.90
CA LYS A 47 -3.05 -0.27 -5.00
C LYS A 47 -2.80 -1.25 -3.86
N LEU A 48 -1.53 -1.49 -3.51
CA LEU A 48 -1.16 -2.32 -2.36
C LEU A 48 -1.71 -1.77 -1.04
N TYR A 49 -1.56 -0.48 -0.77
CA TYR A 49 -2.07 0.13 0.47
C TYR A 49 -3.58 0.06 0.57
N ILE A 50 -4.29 0.41 -0.50
CA ILE A 50 -5.76 0.34 -0.56
C ILE A 50 -6.22 -1.10 -0.35
N ALA A 51 -5.60 -2.05 -1.04
CA ALA A 51 -5.97 -3.45 -0.92
C ALA A 51 -5.66 -4.03 0.46
N ALA A 52 -4.53 -3.68 1.06
CA ALA A 52 -4.19 -4.07 2.43
C ALA A 52 -5.19 -3.49 3.46
N PHE A 53 -5.65 -2.25 3.23
CA PHE A 53 -6.62 -1.58 4.11
C PHE A 53 -8.02 -2.20 4.01
N TYR A 54 -8.52 -2.43 2.79
CA TYR A 54 -9.85 -2.98 2.56
C TYR A 54 -9.90 -4.52 2.56
N GLY A 55 -8.73 -5.18 2.64
CA GLY A 55 -8.62 -6.65 2.56
C GLY A 55 -8.95 -7.20 1.17
N LEU A 56 -8.59 -6.47 0.12
CA LEU A 56 -8.80 -6.88 -1.28
C LEU A 56 -7.60 -7.66 -1.80
N ASP A 57 -7.85 -8.56 -2.75
CA ASP A 57 -6.78 -9.19 -3.52
C ASP A 57 -6.26 -8.22 -4.59
N VAL A 58 -4.96 -8.30 -4.89
CA VAL A 58 -4.34 -7.53 -5.99
C VAL A 58 -3.59 -8.47 -6.91
N ASN A 59 -3.83 -8.29 -8.21
CA ASN A 59 -3.05 -8.91 -9.28
C ASN A 59 -2.20 -7.82 -9.95
N PHE A 60 -0.89 -8.05 -10.02
CA PHE A 60 0.09 -7.24 -10.75
C PHE A 60 0.64 -8.05 -11.91
#